data_AF-A0A1B7MD02-F1
#
_entry.id   AF-A0A1B7MD02-F1
#
_cell.length_a   1.000
_cell.length_b   1.000
_cell.length_c   1.000
_cell.angle_alpha   90.00
_cell.angle_beta   90.00
_cell.angle_gamma   90.00
#
_symmetry.space_group_name_H-M   'P 1'
#
loop_
_entity.id
_entity.type
_entity.pdbx_description
1 polymer ?
#
loop_
_entity_poly.entity_id
_entity_poly.type
_entity_poly.pdbx_seq_one_letter_code
_entity_poly.pdbx_strand_id
1 'polypeptide(L)'
;MVFRTAPADTHPHDLVATSGRTNLTQMLPYMPHETFEYKQLYLNIQNNLREVFEWIEQTVAHYLPDGYTVLAELVDILPNADESPVKPFLSLVVNINVCTIGHQDRKDF
;
A
#
# COMPACT_ATOMS: atom_id res chain seq x y z
N MET A 1 -20.54 26.54 -9.22
CA MET A 1 -19.21 25.92 -9.02
C MET A 1 -18.20 26.77 -9.78
N VAL A 2 -17.41 27.58 -9.08
CA VAL A 2 -16.44 28.48 -9.72
C VAL A 2 -15.09 27.76 -9.74
N PHE A 3 -14.63 27.34 -10.92
CA PHE A 3 -13.26 26.89 -11.10
C PHE A 3 -12.35 28.11 -10.94
N ARG A 4 -11.67 28.23 -9.79
CA ARG A 4 -10.58 29.20 -9.64
C ARG A 4 -9.40 28.66 -10.46
N THR A 5 -9.04 29.38 -11.52
CA THR A 5 -7.84 29.12 -12.31
C THR A 5 -6.61 29.24 -11.43
N ALA A 6 -5.69 28.27 -11.55
CA ALA A 6 -4.37 28.34 -10.95
C ALA A 6 -3.65 29.63 -11.40
N PRO A 7 -3.04 30.41 -10.49
CA PRO A 7 -2.20 31.55 -10.85
C PRO A 7 -1.10 31.12 -11.83
N ALA A 8 -0.87 31.90 -12.88
CA ALA A 8 0.04 31.56 -13.97
C ALA A 8 1.52 31.43 -13.53
N ASP A 9 1.85 31.98 -12.37
CA ASP A 9 3.17 32.07 -11.75
C ASP A 9 3.37 31.06 -10.62
N THR A 10 2.37 30.24 -10.31
CA THR A 10 2.44 29.27 -9.22
C THR A 10 2.43 27.86 -9.82
N HIS A 11 3.48 27.08 -9.57
CA HIS A 11 3.52 25.69 -10.02
C HIS A 11 2.36 24.92 -9.35
N PRO A 12 1.62 24.05 -10.05
CA PRO A 12 0.44 23.38 -9.50
C PRO A 12 0.69 22.64 -8.17
N HIS A 13 1.92 22.17 -7.97
CA HIS A 13 2.38 21.54 -6.73
C HIS A 13 2.34 22.48 -5.50
N ASP A 14 2.51 23.79 -5.72
CA ASP A 14 2.54 24.80 -4.66
C ASP A 14 1.13 25.27 -4.26
N LEU A 15 0.12 24.97 -5.08
CA LEU A 15 -1.29 25.28 -4.78
C LEU A 15 -1.90 24.34 -3.75
N VAL A 16 -1.38 23.12 -3.61
CA VAL A 16 -1.88 22.09 -2.70
C VAL A 16 -1.44 22.34 -1.24
N ALA A 17 -0.50 23.27 -1.02
CA ALA A 17 0.09 23.55 0.29
C ALA A 17 -0.73 24.52 1.18
N THR A 18 -1.99 24.83 0.84
CA THR A 18 -2.77 25.86 1.55
C THR A 18 -3.52 25.36 2.80
N SER A 19 -3.50 24.07 3.10
CA SER A 19 -4.03 23.57 4.38
C SER A 19 -3.40 22.23 4.77
N GLY A 20 -2.31 22.30 5.54
CA GLY A 20 -1.63 21.13 6.09
C GLY A 20 -0.39 20.71 5.31
N ARG A 21 0.64 20.30 6.06
CA ARG A 21 1.86 19.68 5.51
C ARG A 21 1.53 18.27 5.03
N THR A 22 0.83 18.15 3.90
CA THR A 22 0.61 16.85 3.26
C THR A 22 1.93 16.43 2.63
N ASN A 23 2.53 15.35 3.13
CA ASN A 23 3.72 14.81 2.52
C ASN A 23 3.33 14.12 1.21
N LEU A 24 3.47 14.85 0.09
CA LEU A 24 3.12 14.37 -1.24
C LEU A 24 3.99 13.17 -1.67
N THR A 25 5.17 12.97 -1.07
CA THR A 25 5.99 11.77 -1.31
C THR A 25 5.37 10.49 -0.71
N GLN A 26 4.44 10.61 0.25
CA GLN A 26 3.64 9.48 0.73
C GLN A 26 2.53 9.04 -0.24
N MET A 27 2.33 9.76 -1.35
CA MET A 27 1.37 9.35 -2.37
C MET A 27 1.96 8.40 -3.42
N LEU A 28 3.27 8.14 -3.36
CA LEU A 28 3.94 7.15 -4.19
C LEU A 28 4.37 5.95 -3.33
N PRO A 29 4.21 4.71 -3.81
CA PRO A 29 4.81 3.56 -3.13
C PRO A 29 6.33 3.74 -3.13
N TYR A 30 6.93 3.78 -1.94
CA TYR A 30 8.37 3.75 -1.76
C TYR A 30 8.72 2.69 -0.73
N MET A 31 9.87 2.04 -0.91
CA MET A 31 10.37 1.10 0.06
C MET A 31 10.79 1.88 1.33
N PRO A 32 10.20 1.61 2.50
CA PRO A 32 10.57 2.32 3.73
C PRO A 32 12.02 2.02 4.12
N HIS A 33 12.69 2.98 4.77
CA HIS A 33 14.08 2.86 5.23
C HIS A 33 14.26 1.63 6.12
N GLU A 34 13.26 1.37 6.96
CA GLU A 34 13.15 0.25 7.87
C GLU A 34 13.29 -1.10 7.15
N THR A 35 12.89 -1.20 5.88
CA THR A 35 13.07 -2.41 5.06
C THR A 35 14.54 -2.77 4.91
N PHE A 36 15.42 -1.78 4.79
CA PHE A 36 16.86 -1.98 4.69
C PHE A 36 17.48 -2.26 6.06
N GLU A 37 17.06 -1.51 7.07
CA GLU A 37 17.56 -1.65 8.45
C GLU A 37 17.21 -3.02 9.06
N TYR A 38 15.99 -3.49 8.85
CA TYR A 38 15.45 -4.73 9.42
C TYR A 38 15.29 -5.84 8.39
N LYS A 39 16.07 -5.82 7.29
CA LYS A 39 15.94 -6.74 6.16
C LYS A 39 15.79 -8.21 6.57
N GLN A 40 16.60 -8.69 7.53
CA GLN A 40 16.54 -10.08 7.97
C GLN A 40 15.23 -10.42 8.68
N LEU A 41 14.66 -9.47 9.45
CA LEU A 41 13.36 -9.65 10.09
C LEU A 41 12.26 -9.80 9.02
N TYR A 42 12.27 -8.95 7.99
CA TYR A 42 11.33 -9.06 6.87
C TYR A 42 11.45 -10.40 6.16
N LEU A 43 12.66 -10.84 5.82
CA LEU A 43 12.91 -12.15 5.20
C LEU A 43 12.43 -13.30 6.09
N ASN A 44 12.64 -13.21 7.40
CA ASN A 44 12.16 -14.22 8.33
C ASN A 44 10.63 -14.28 8.35
N ILE A 45 9.93 -13.14 8.40
CA ILE A 45 8.47 -13.11 8.35
C ILE A 45 7.96 -13.72 7.04
N GLN A 46 8.53 -13.29 5.90
CA GLN A 46 8.17 -13.82 4.57
C GLN A 46 8.33 -15.34 4.49
N ASN A 47 9.47 -15.86 4.98
CA ASN A 47 9.75 -17.28 4.89
C ASN A 47 8.91 -18.13 5.84
N ASN A 48 8.71 -17.67 7.08
CA ASN A 48 7.96 -18.43 8.09
C ASN A 48 6.44 -18.43 7.83
N LEU A 49 5.92 -17.41 7.14
CA LEU A 49 4.50 -17.29 6.83
C LEU A 49 4.16 -17.60 5.36
N ARG A 50 5.14 -18.07 4.57
CA ARG A 50 4.98 -18.34 3.13
C ARG A 50 3.74 -19.19 2.82
N GLU A 51 3.62 -20.33 3.49
CA GLU A 51 2.50 -21.26 3.28
C GLU A 51 1.15 -20.60 3.61
N VAL A 52 1.11 -19.70 4.59
CA VAL A 52 -0.09 -18.94 4.94
C VAL A 52 -0.43 -17.94 3.84
N PHE A 53 0.57 -17.25 3.28
CA PHE A 53 0.36 -16.31 2.19
C PHE A 53 -0.13 -17.01 0.92
N GLU A 54 0.48 -18.15 0.55
CA GLU A 54 0.03 -18.97 -0.58
C GLU A 54 -1.41 -19.45 -0.39
N TRP A 55 -1.77 -19.88 0.83
CA TRP A 55 -3.14 -20.28 1.14
C TRP A 55 -4.13 -19.11 1.05
N ILE A 56 -3.76 -17.92 1.53
CA ILE A 56 -4.58 -16.71 1.41
C ILE A 56 -4.78 -16.34 -0.05
N GLU A 57 -3.72 -16.33 -0.85
CA GLU A 57 -3.76 -16.04 -2.29
C GLU A 57 -4.77 -16.96 -3.00
N GLN A 58 -4.63 -18.27 -2.80
CA GLN A 58 -5.53 -19.27 -3.37
C GLN A 58 -6.97 -19.10 -2.90
N THR A 59 -7.16 -18.78 -1.62
CA THR A 59 -8.49 -18.55 -1.04
C THR A 59 -9.16 -17.32 -1.65
N VAL A 60 -8.44 -16.21 -1.79
CA VAL A 60 -8.96 -14.99 -2.41
C VAL A 60 -9.25 -15.22 -3.89
N ALA A 61 -8.35 -15.89 -4.62
CA ALA A 61 -8.58 -16.24 -6.03
C ALA A 61 -9.82 -17.13 -6.23
N HIS A 62 -10.09 -18.05 -5.30
CA HIS A 62 -11.24 -18.94 -5.38
C HIS A 62 -12.57 -18.27 -5.03
N TYR A 63 -12.62 -17.52 -3.93
CA TYR A 63 -13.88 -16.96 -3.42
C TYR A 63 -14.19 -15.56 -3.95
N LEU A 64 -13.18 -14.80 -4.37
CA LEU A 64 -13.31 -13.40 -4.83
C LEU A 64 -12.50 -13.18 -6.13
N PRO A 65 -12.79 -13.92 -7.22
CA PRO A 65 -11.97 -13.90 -8.43
C PRO A 65 -11.85 -12.51 -9.06
N ASP A 66 -12.94 -11.74 -9.12
CA ASP A 66 -12.92 -10.39 -9.70
C ASP A 66 -12.05 -9.44 -8.86
N GLY A 67 -12.16 -9.52 -7.53
CA GLY A 67 -11.36 -8.74 -6.61
C GLY A 67 -9.88 -9.13 -6.67
N TYR A 68 -9.59 -10.43 -6.80
CA TYR A 68 -8.25 -10.94 -7.01
C TYR A 68 -7.61 -10.35 -8.26
N THR A 69 -8.31 -10.37 -9.40
CA THR A 69 -7.79 -9.85 -10.67
C THR A 69 -7.42 -8.38 -10.54
N VAL A 70 -8.31 -7.56 -9.98
CA VAL A 70 -8.06 -6.11 -9.80
C VAL A 70 -6.83 -5.87 -8.91
N LEU A 71 -6.72 -6.60 -7.81
CA LEU A 71 -5.59 -6.45 -6.88
C LEU A 71 -4.28 -6.94 -7.49
N ALA A 72 -4.28 -8.07 -8.19
CA ALA A 72 -3.11 -8.62 -8.86
C ALA A 72 -2.61 -7.70 -9.98
N GLU A 73 -3.51 -7.16 -10.80
CA GLU A 73 -3.17 -6.15 -11.82
C GLU A 73 -2.55 -4.91 -11.18
N LEU A 74 -3.08 -4.45 -10.04
CA LEU A 74 -2.52 -3.32 -9.30
C LEU A 74 -1.10 -3.61 -8.79
N VAL A 75 -0.85 -4.82 -8.29
CA VAL A 75 0.50 -5.25 -7.89
C VAL A 75 1.46 -5.18 -9.08
N ASP A 76 1.05 -5.69 -10.25
CA ASP A 76 1.93 -5.77 -11.42
C ASP A 76 2.27 -4.40 -12.04
N ILE A 77 1.40 -3.38 -11.89
CA ILE A 77 1.66 -2.04 -12.44
C ILE A 77 2.45 -1.11 -11.51
N LEU A 78 2.50 -1.40 -10.20
CA LEU A 78 3.11 -0.48 -9.24
C LEU A 78 4.65 -0.59 -9.25
N PRO A 79 5.36 0.55 -9.16
CA PRO A 79 6.82 0.56 -9.12
C PRO A 79 7.34 -0.16 -7.86
N ASN A 80 8.47 -0.87 -8.00
CA ASN A 80 9.07 -1.72 -6.96
C ASN A 80 8.26 -2.95 -6.56
N ALA A 81 7.31 -3.38 -7.38
CA ALA A 81 6.60 -4.64 -7.20
C ALA A 81 7.39 -5.84 -7.75
N ASP A 82 8.70 -5.93 -7.43
CA ASP A 82 9.43 -7.18 -7.59
C ASP A 82 8.71 -8.22 -6.73
N GLU A 83 7.87 -9.04 -7.38
CA GLU A 83 6.99 -10.09 -6.86
C GLU A 83 6.62 -9.94 -5.37
N SER A 84 5.50 -9.25 -5.09
CA SER A 84 4.98 -9.11 -3.72
C SER A 84 4.92 -10.48 -3.02
N PRO A 85 5.47 -10.64 -1.81
CA PRO A 85 5.43 -11.90 -1.06
C PRO A 85 4.02 -12.27 -0.57
N VAL A 86 3.06 -11.34 -0.69
CA VAL A 86 1.70 -11.43 -0.16
C VAL A 86 0.65 -11.20 -1.24
N LYS A 87 0.90 -11.66 -2.47
CA LYS A 87 -0.08 -11.56 -3.56
C LYS A 87 -1.47 -12.06 -3.13
N PRO A 88 -2.57 -11.43 -3.59
CA PRO A 88 -2.61 -10.27 -4.49
C PRO A 88 -2.46 -8.91 -3.76
N PHE A 89 -2.05 -8.88 -2.49
CA PHE A 89 -1.90 -7.64 -1.72
C PHE A 89 -0.53 -6.97 -1.93
N LEU A 90 -0.47 -5.67 -1.63
CA LEU A 90 0.73 -4.84 -1.74
C LEU A 90 1.57 -4.79 -0.47
N SER A 91 0.96 -5.05 0.69
CA SER A 91 1.61 -4.90 1.98
C SER A 91 1.02 -5.83 3.02
N LEU A 92 1.80 -6.05 4.08
CA LEU A 92 1.43 -6.82 5.26
C LEU A 92 1.58 -5.93 6.49
N VAL A 93 0.58 -5.92 7.36
CA VAL A 93 0.65 -5.28 8.67
C VAL A 93 0.62 -6.37 9.74
N VAL A 94 1.66 -6.39 10.59
CA VAL A 94 1.75 -7.33 11.71
C VAL A 94 1.58 -6.57 13.02
N ASN A 95 0.46 -6.82 13.71
CA ASN A 95 0.16 -6.21 15.01
C ASN A 95 0.53 -7.16 16.14
N ILE A 96 1.59 -6.85 16.90
CA ILE A 96 2.06 -7.66 18.04
C ILE A 96 1.83 -6.86 19.32
N ASN A 97 1.08 -7.43 20.26
CA ASN A 97 0.76 -6.79 21.54
C ASN A 97 0.09 -5.40 21.39
N VAL A 98 -0.73 -5.26 20.35
CA VAL A 98 -1.50 -4.04 20.06
C VAL A 98 -2.99 -4.32 20.29
N CYS A 99 -3.68 -3.36 20.91
CA CYS A 99 -5.14 -3.32 20.96
C CYS A 99 -5.62 -2.11 20.16
N THR A 100 -6.26 -2.34 19.01
CA THR A 100 -6.86 -1.28 18.21
C THR A 100 -8.32 -1.09 18.57
N ILE A 101 -8.79 0.15 18.52
CA ILE A 101 -10.23 0.43 18.59
C ILE A 101 -10.84 -0.06 17.26
N GLY A 102 -12.05 -0.62 17.31
CA GLY A 102 -12.78 -0.99 16.09
C GLY A 102 -12.90 0.20 15.15
N HIS A 103 -12.36 0.06 13.94
CA HIS A 103 -12.41 1.08 12.90
C HIS A 103 -12.53 0.42 11.53
N GLN A 104 -12.97 1.20 10.56
CA GLN A 104 -12.90 0.86 9.14
C GLN A 104 -11.67 1.57 8.56
N ASP A 105 -10.87 0.84 7.78
CA ASP A 105 -9.81 1.43 6.97
C ASP A 105 -10.44 2.21 5.82
N ARG A 106 -10.73 3.49 6.08
CA ARG A 106 -11.51 4.38 5.18
C ARG A 106 -10.85 4.63 3.81
N LYS A 107 -9.62 4.19 3.63
CA LYS A 107 -8.84 4.37 2.40
C LYS A 107 -8.75 3.10 1.56
N ASP A 108 -9.29 2.00 2.06
CA ASP A 108 -9.43 0.76 1.31
C ASP A 108 -10.69 0.85 0.45
N PHE A 109 -10.62 0.30 -0.77
CA PHE A 109 -11.70 0.35 -1.77
C PHE A 109 -12.84 -0.62 -1.46
#